data_AF-A0A378FRB3-F1
#
_entry.id   AF-A0A378FRB3-F1
#
_cell.length_a   1.000
_cell.length_b   1.000
_cell.length_c   1.000
_cell.angle_alpha   90.00
_cell.angle_beta   90.00
_cell.angle_gamma   90.00
#
_symmetry.space_group_name_H-M   'P 1'
#
loop_
_entity.id
_entity.type
_entity.pdbx_description
1 polymer ?
#
loop_
_entity_poly.entity_id
_entity_poly.type
_entity_poly.pdbx_seq_one_letter_code
_entity_poly.pdbx_strand_id
1 'polypeptide(L)' 'MKRVAHGYQEGIALDVNGYISEGAGENLFEVKDGVLFTPPFTSSALPGITRDAIISWRKDLGIEVRRAGVVP' A
#
# COMPACT_ATOMS: atom_id res chain seq x y z
N MET A 1 -6.65 -13.42 4.57
CA MET A 1 -5.44 -13.19 5.38
C MET A 1 -5.43 -14.11 6.61
N LYS A 2 -4.75 -15.26 6.60
CA LYS A 2 -4.58 -16.10 7.82
C LYS A 2 -3.16 -15.95 8.34
N ARG A 3 -3.02 -15.41 9.55
CA ARG A 3 -1.74 -15.08 10.22
C ARG A 3 -1.35 -16.07 11.33
N VAL A 4 -2.36 -16.66 11.95
CA VAL A 4 -2.27 -17.42 13.22
C VAL A 4 -1.44 -18.71 13.10
N ALA A 5 -1.17 -19.21 11.89
CA ALA A 5 -0.43 -20.46 11.70
C ALA A 5 1.11 -20.29 11.66
N HIS A 6 1.63 -19.08 11.49
CA HIS A 6 3.06 -18.87 11.19
C HIS A 6 3.73 -17.78 12.05
N GLY A 7 3.08 -17.28 13.10
CA GLY A 7 3.66 -16.28 14.01
C GLY A 7 3.77 -14.86 13.43
N TYR A 8 3.09 -14.57 12.32
CA TYR A 8 3.06 -13.21 11.75
C TYR A 8 2.03 -12.33 12.46
N GLN A 9 2.38 -11.06 12.69
CA GLN A 9 1.44 -10.07 13.24
C GLN A 9 0.34 -9.68 12.25
N GLU A 10 0.67 -9.58 10.97
CA GLU A 10 -0.23 -9.10 9.92
C GLU A 10 0.03 -9.87 8.63
N GLY A 11 -0.95 -9.87 7.74
CA GLY A 11 -0.74 -10.29 6.37
C GLY A 11 -1.06 -9.19 5.37
N ILE A 12 -0.39 -9.27 4.22
CA ILE A 12 -0.62 -8.46 3.04
C ILE A 12 -1.55 -9.18 2.06
N ALA A 13 -2.71 -8.59 1.78
CA ALA A 13 -3.65 -9.08 0.81
C ALA A 13 -3.17 -8.79 -0.61
N LEU A 14 -3.45 -9.72 -1.52
CA LEU A 14 -3.22 -9.56 -2.95
C LEU A 14 -4.55 -9.44 -3.67
N ASP A 15 -4.55 -8.73 -4.80
CA ASP A 15 -5.66 -8.75 -5.75
C ASP A 15 -5.72 -10.07 -6.53
N VAL A 16 -6.73 -10.21 -7.39
CA VAL A 16 -6.94 -11.42 -8.20
C VAL A 16 -5.82 -11.71 -9.22
N ASN A 17 -4.97 -10.72 -9.50
CA ASN A 17 -3.84 -10.83 -10.43
C ASN A 17 -2.51 -11.02 -9.68
N GLY A 18 -2.52 -11.07 -8.34
CA GLY A 18 -1.33 -11.26 -7.51
C GLY A 18 -0.57 -9.97 -7.18
N TYR A 19 -1.12 -8.79 -7.46
CA TYR A 19 -0.52 -7.53 -7.00
C TYR A 19 -0.89 -7.25 -5.55
N ILE A 20 -0.03 -6.56 -4.83
CA ILE A 20 -0.30 -6.08 -3.47
C ILE A 20 -1.53 -5.16 -3.48
N SER A 21 -2.45 -5.44 -2.56
CA SER A 21 -3.63 -4.61 -2.27
C SER A 21 -3.41 -3.78 -1.00
N GLU A 22 -3.55 -4.40 0.17
CA GLU A 22 -3.54 -3.75 1.48
C GLU A 22 -3.32 -4.75 2.62
N GLY A 23 -3.09 -4.26 3.84
CA GLY A 23 -3.20 -5.05 5.07
C GLY A 23 -4.65 -5.11 5.57
N ALA A 24 -4.91 -5.85 6.65
CA ALA A 24 -6.29 -6.03 7.16
C ALA A 24 -6.99 -4.72 7.62
N GLY A 25 -6.23 -3.66 7.89
CA GLY A 25 -6.76 -2.34 8.24
C GLY A 25 -5.83 -1.20 7.84
N GLU A 26 -4.92 -1.44 6.90
CA GLU A 26 -3.80 -0.56 6.59
C GLU A 26 -3.57 -0.48 5.08
N ASN A 27 -3.34 0.71 4.55
CA ASN A 27 -2.76 0.83 3.22
C ASN A 27 -1.23 0.66 3.28
N LEU A 28 -0.64 0.14 2.21
CA LEU A 28 0.79 -0.10 2.11
C LEU A 28 1.49 0.98 1.28
N PHE A 29 2.75 1.21 1.65
CA PHE A 29 3.64 2.16 1.00
C PHE A 29 5.04 1.56 0.85
N GLU A 30 5.65 1.73 -0.32
CA GLU A 30 7.04 1.38 -0.59
C GLU A 30 7.79 2.67 -0.94
N VAL A 31 9.01 2.85 -0.42
CA VAL A 31 9.88 3.93 -0.85
C VAL A 31 11.02 3.32 -1.66
N LYS A 32 11.15 3.73 -2.91
CA LYS A 32 12.19 3.27 -3.81
C LYS A 32 12.72 4.43 -4.65
N ASP A 33 14.04 4.59 -4.66
CA ASP A 33 14.73 5.66 -5.40
C ASP A 33 14.16 7.06 -5.12
N GLY A 34 13.79 7.32 -3.87
CA GLY A 34 13.20 8.60 -3.44
C GLY A 34 11.73 8.82 -3.81
N VAL A 35 11.08 7.85 -4.46
CA VAL A 35 9.66 7.90 -4.85
C VAL A 35 8.83 7.06 -3.89
N LEU A 36 7.69 7.59 -3.45
CA LEU A 36 6.71 6.87 -2.64
C LEU A 36 5.71 6.15 -3.55
N PHE A 37 5.69 4.83 -3.50
CA PHE A 37 4.73 3.98 -4.19
C PHE A 37 3.63 3.54 -3.23
N THR A 38 2.42 3.42 -3.75
CA THR A 38 1.29 2.80 -3.06
C THR A 38 0.37 2.11 -4.07
N PRO A 39 -0.25 0.97 -3.71
CA PRO A 39 -1.13 0.27 -4.63
C PRO A 39 -2.28 1.16 -5.17
N PRO A 40 -2.62 1.05 -6.48
CA PRO A 40 -3.76 1.75 -7.04
C PRO A 40 -5.08 1.17 -6.51
N PHE A 41 -6.19 1.91 -6.58
CA PHE A 41 -7.49 1.37 -6.17
C PHE A 41 -7.95 0.19 -7.04
N THR A 42 -7.39 0.06 -8.25
CA THR A 42 -7.64 -1.07 -9.14
C THR A 42 -7.07 -2.39 -8.62
N SER A 43 -6.14 -2.37 -7.64
CA SER A 43 -5.67 -3.59 -6.96
C SER A 43 -6.47 -3.91 -5.70
N SER A 44 -7.75 -3.51 -5.66
CA SER A 44 -8.67 -3.78 -4.53
C SER A 44 -8.31 -3.13 -3.20
N ALA A 45 -7.37 -2.17 -3.20
CA ALA A 45 -7.02 -1.39 -2.01
C ALA A 45 -8.10 -0.36 -1.66
N LEU A 46 -8.44 -0.22 -0.38
CA LEU A 46 -9.41 0.76 0.08
C LEU A 46 -8.86 2.21 0.02
N PRO A 47 -9.73 3.20 -0.23
CA PRO A 47 -9.38 4.62 -0.11
C PRO A 47 -9.27 5.05 1.35
N GLY A 48 -8.13 4.81 1.98
CA GLY A 48 -7.89 5.14 3.38
C GLY A 48 -7.60 6.62 3.63
N ILE A 49 -8.23 7.19 4.67
CA ILE A 49 -8.03 8.58 5.08
C ILE A 49 -6.57 8.88 5.48
N THR A 50 -5.89 7.93 6.13
CA THR A 50 -4.48 8.06 6.52
C THR A 50 -3.58 8.12 5.28
N ARG A 51 -3.92 7.34 4.24
CA ARG A 51 -3.21 7.38 2.97
C ARG A 51 -3.35 8.74 2.30
N ASP A 52 -4.56 9.29 2.27
CA ASP A 52 -4.77 10.61 1.68
C ASP A 52 -3.99 11.70 2.42
N ALA A 53 -3.95 11.65 3.76
CA ALA A 53 -3.12 12.54 4.57
C ALA A 53 -1.62 12.42 4.23
N ILE A 54 -1.10 11.19 4.10
CA ILE A 54 0.30 10.95 3.72
C ILE A 54 0.59 11.50 2.31
N ILE A 55 -0.27 11.22 1.33
CA ILE A 55 -0.08 11.69 -0.05
C ILE A 55 -0.11 13.22 -0.12
N SER A 56 -1.01 13.86 0.63
CA SER A 56 -1.04 15.34 0.74
C SER A 56 0.27 15.86 1.30
N TRP A 57 0.73 15.32 2.42
CA TRP A 57 1.95 15.78 3.07
C TRP A 57 3.21 15.53 2.22
N ARG A 58 3.28 14.47 1.43
CA ARG A 58 4.41 14.24 0.50
C ARG A 58 4.50 15.26 -0.61
N LYS A 59 3.37 15.72 -1.14
CA LYS A 59 3.34 16.81 -2.13
C LYS A 59 3.97 18.08 -1.57
N ASP A 60 3.69 18.40 -0.30
CA ASP A 60 4.25 19.59 0.36
C ASP A 60 5.77 19.51 0.55
N LEU A 61 6.32 18.30 0.63
CA LEU A 61 7.77 18.06 0.73
C LEU A 61 8.47 17.87 -0.62
N GLY A 62 7.74 17.99 -1.74
CA GLY A 62 8.30 17.75 -3.08
C GLY A 62 8.69 16.30 -3.34
N ILE A 63 8.12 15.34 -2.59
CA ILE A 63 8.35 13.91 -2.80
C ILE A 63 7.36 13.38 -3.82
N GLU A 64 7.86 12.74 -4.88
CA GLU A 64 7.02 12.14 -5.91
C GLU A 64 6.22 10.96 -5.33
N VAL A 65 4.92 10.91 -5.65
CA VAL A 65 4.02 9.81 -5.27
C VAL A 65 3.51 9.13 -6.53
N ARG A 66 3.72 7.81 -6.64
CA ARG A 66 3.22 6.99 -7.75
C ARG A 66 2.22 5.95 -7.25
N ARG A 67 1.11 5.83 -7.98
CA ARG A 67 0.17 4.71 -7.81
C ARG A 67 0.48 3.67 -8.87
N ALA A 68 1.13 2.58 -8.47
CA ALA A 68 1.58 1.53 -9.38
C ALA A 68 1.36 0.16 -8.74
N GLY A 69 1.17 -0.86 -9.58
CA GLY A 69 1.11 -2.25 -9.11
C GLY A 69 2.43 -2.61 -8.43
N VAL A 70 2.33 -3.06 -7.18
CA VAL A 70 3.48 -3.57 -6.42
C VAL A 70 3.35 -5.08 -6.39
N VAL A 71 4.44 -5.79 -6.69
CA VAL A 71 4.50 -7.25 -6.64
C VAL A 71 5.16 -7.71 -5.34
N PRO A 72 4.79 -8.87 -4.78
CA PRO A 72 5.42 -9.42 -3.57
C PRO A 72 6.92 -9.73 -3.71
#